data_AF-A0A2W5R0F0-F1
#
_entry.id   AF-A0A2W5R0F0-F1
#
_cell.length_a   1.000
_cell.length_b   1.000
_cell.length_c   1.000
_cell.angle_alpha   90.00
_cell.angle_beta   90.00
_cell.angle_gamma   90.00
#
_symmetry.space_group_name_H-M   'P 1'
#
loop_
_entity.id
_entity.type
_entity.pdbx_description
1 polymer ?
#
loop_
_entity_poly.entity_id
_entity_poly.type
_entity_poly.pdbx_seq_one_letter_code
_entity_poly.pdbx_strand_id
1 'polypeptide(L)' 'MPVDLYAYARETPGPSDNPRPIESDRARIRVTDDWPQVLPIAEAELRVIEAHFAEVLDELFGPLP' A
#
# COMPACT_ATOMS: atom_id res chain seq x y z
N MET A 1 -5.51 -14.94 17.00
CA MET A 1 -5.11 -15.47 15.68
C MET A 1 -4.66 -14.28 14.84
N PRO A 2 -3.51 -14.33 14.16
CA PRO A 2 -3.08 -13.24 13.29
C PRO A 2 -4.03 -13.12 12.10
N VAL A 3 -4.40 -11.88 11.73
CA VAL A 3 -5.26 -11.62 10.57
C VAL A 3 -4.48 -11.97 9.31
N ASP A 4 -5.05 -12.80 8.45
CA ASP A 4 -4.47 -13.16 7.17
C ASP A 4 -4.54 -11.97 6.20
N LEU A 5 -3.39 -11.33 5.98
CA LEU A 5 -3.26 -10.14 5.15
C LEU A 5 -3.60 -10.39 3.68
N TYR A 6 -3.61 -11.64 3.21
CA TYR A 6 -3.88 -11.99 1.80
C TYR A 6 -5.28 -12.57 1.57
N ALA A 7 -6.20 -12.40 2.53
CA ALA A 7 -7.59 -12.86 2.38
C ALA A 7 -8.27 -12.23 1.14
N TYR A 8 -8.02 -10.94 0.88
CA TYR A 8 -8.60 -10.19 -0.24
C TYR A 8 -8.26 -10.76 -1.63
N ALA A 9 -7.12 -11.44 -1.78
CA ALA A 9 -6.69 -12.00 -3.05
C ALA A 9 -7.40 -13.33 -3.39
N ARG A 10 -7.98 -13.99 -2.36
CA ARG A 10 -8.71 -15.26 -2.47
C ARG A 10 -10.22 -15.06 -2.57
N GLU A 11 -10.71 -13.91 -2.14
CA GLU A 11 -12.11 -13.53 -2.26
C GLU A 11 -12.40 -13.03 -3.69
N THR A 12 -12.54 -13.95 -4.64
CA THR A 12 -13.38 -13.66 -5.80
C THR A 12 -14.81 -13.55 -5.30
N PRO A 13 -15.49 -12.40 -5.45
CA PRO A 13 -16.88 -12.27 -5.02
C PRO A 13 -17.70 -13.32 -5.77
N GLY A 14 -18.25 -14.29 -5.03
CA GLY A 14 -19.24 -15.20 -5.59
C GLY A 14 -20.47 -14.41 -6.06
N PRO A 15 -21.22 -14.90 -7.06
CA PRO A 15 -22.44 -14.23 -7.49
C PRO A 15 -23.40 -14.04 -6.31
N SER A 16 -23.77 -12.79 -6.03
CA SER A 16 -24.78 -12.44 -5.02
C SER A 16 -26.16 -12.81 -5.56
N ASP A 17 -26.94 -13.60 -4.80
CA ASP A 17 -28.33 -13.99 -5.12
C ASP A 17 -29.30 -12.80 -5.23
N ASN A 18 -28.84 -11.59 -4.89
CA ASN A 18 -29.61 -10.37 -5.04
C ASN A 18 -28.82 -9.37 -5.91
N PRO A 19 -29.10 -9.28 -7.22
CA PRO A 19 -28.47 -8.29 -8.07
C PRO A 19 -29.08 -6.92 -7.75
N ARG A 20 -28.39 -6.13 -6.93
CA ARG A 20 -28.65 -4.69 -6.89
C ARG A 20 -28.29 -4.14 -8.27
N PRO A 21 -29.11 -3.27 -8.89
CA PRO A 21 -28.70 -2.54 -10.08
C PRO A 21 -27.49 -1.69 -9.67
N ILE A 22 -26.30 -2.16 -10.02
CA ILE A 22 -25.09 -1.36 -9.91
C ILE A 22 -25.25 -0.37 -11.07
N GLU A 23 -25.74 0.84 -10.77
CA GLU A 23 -25.76 1.93 -11.73
C GLU A 23 -24.35 2.07 -12.24
N SER A 24 -24.12 1.55 -13.44
CA SER A 24 -22.79 1.44 -14.03
C SER A 24 -22.42 2.78 -14.63
N ASP A 25 -22.61 3.87 -13.89
CA ASP A 25 -21.86 5.08 -14.11
C ASP A 25 -20.50 4.91 -13.44
N ARG A 26 -19.82 3.81 -13.83
CA ARG A 26 -18.40 3.60 -13.61
C ARG A 26 -17.70 4.64 -14.47
N ALA A 27 -17.73 5.90 -14.02
CA ALA A 27 -16.76 6.89 -14.44
C ALA A 27 -15.41 6.16 -14.39
N ARG A 28 -14.81 5.96 -15.56
CA ARG A 28 -13.60 5.16 -15.74
C ARG A 28 -12.58 5.69 -14.75
N ILE A 29 -12.37 4.98 -13.63
CA ILE A 29 -11.42 5.41 -12.59
C ILE A 29 -10.07 5.47 -13.28
N ARG A 30 -9.57 6.68 -13.48
CA ARG A 30 -8.29 6.90 -14.10
C ARG A 30 -7.26 6.86 -12.99
N VAL A 31 -6.60 5.72 -12.84
CA VAL A 31 -5.43 5.60 -11.98
C VAL A 31 -4.28 6.25 -12.74
N THR A 32 -3.83 7.40 -12.27
CA THR A 32 -2.62 8.08 -12.75
C THR A 32 -1.54 7.98 -11.70
N ASP A 33 -0.33 7.68 -12.17
CA ASP A 33 0.88 7.84 -11.37
C ASP A 33 1.35 9.29 -11.51
N ASP A 34 0.81 10.16 -10.66
CA ASP A 34 1.11 11.60 -10.66
C ASP A 34 2.36 11.95 -9.86
N TRP A 35 3.23 10.96 -9.58
CA TRP A 35 4.47 11.18 -8.86
C TRP A 35 5.48 11.95 -9.74
N PRO A 36 6.22 12.90 -9.14
CA PRO A 36 7.28 13.58 -9.88
C PRO A 36 8.41 12.60 -10.18
N GLN A 37 9.15 12.85 -11.27
CA GLN A 37 10.28 12.02 -11.66
C GLN A 37 11.38 12.01 -10.58
N VAL A 38 11.48 13.09 -9.82
CA VAL A 38 12.36 13.24 -8.67
C VAL A 38 11.57 13.90 -7.55
N LEU A 39 11.45 13.20 -6.42
CA LEU A 39 10.97 13.80 -5.19
C LEU A 39 12.11 14.57 -4.53
N PRO A 40 12.02 15.90 -4.42
CA PRO A 40 13.03 16.66 -3.69
C PRO A 40 12.93 16.31 -2.21
N ILE A 41 14.01 15.78 -1.66
CA ILE A 41 14.17 15.53 -0.23
C ILE A 41 15.25 16.49 0.26
N ALA A 42 14.95 17.26 1.30
CA ALA A 42 15.90 18.18 1.90
C ALA A 42 16.87 17.46 2.84
N GLU A 43 18.06 18.05 3.03
CA GLU A 43 19.10 17.46 3.88
C GLU A 43 18.71 17.32 5.35
N ALA A 44 17.79 18.17 5.82
CA ALA A 44 17.23 18.03 7.16
C ALA A 44 16.31 16.80 7.26
N GLU A 45 15.51 16.54 6.23
CA GLU A 45 14.60 15.39 6.15
C GLU A 45 15.40 14.09 6.04
N LEU A 46 16.45 14.08 5.22
CA LEU A 46 17.34 12.93 5.09
C LEU A 46 17.97 12.54 6.43
N ARG A 47 18.47 13.50 7.21
CA ARG A 47 19.04 13.23 8.55
C ARG A 47 18.02 12.65 9.52
N VAL A 48 16.78 13.12 9.48
CA VAL A 48 15.71 12.58 10.34
C VAL A 48 15.42 11.14 9.96
N ILE A 49 15.35 10.83 8.66
CA ILE A 49 15.16 9.46 8.19
C ILE A 49 16.32 8.59 8.64
N GLU A 50 17.57 8.96 8.32
CA GLU A 50 18.76 8.19 8.67
C GLU A 50 18.89 7.90 10.18
N ALA A 51 18.52 8.87 11.03
CA ALA A 51 18.56 8.71 12.48
C ALA A 51 17.62 7.62 13.01
N HIS A 52 16.50 7.35 12.32
CA HIS A 52 15.49 6.38 12.73
C HIS A 52 15.46 5.12 11.86
N PHE A 53 16.06 5.16 10.67
CA PHE A 53 15.91 4.10 9.67
C PHE A 53 16.60 2.81 10.09
N ALA A 54 17.72 2.90 10.82
CA ALA A 54 18.45 1.72 11.30
C ALA A 54 17.58 0.82 12.19
N GLU A 55 16.86 1.40 13.16
CA GLU A 55 15.99 0.66 14.07
C GLU A 55 14.84 -0.04 13.34
N VAL A 56 14.26 0.63 12.34
CA VAL A 56 13.20 0.07 11.49
C VAL A 56 13.73 -1.08 10.62
N LEU A 57 14.94 -0.95 10.07
CA LEU A 57 15.56 -2.02 9.29
C LEU A 57 15.89 -3.23 10.17
N ASP A 58 16.40 -3.00 11.38
CA ASP A 58 16.67 -4.07 12.34
C ASP A 58 15.39 -4.80 12.77
N GLU A 59 14.26 -4.08 12.94
CA GLU A 59 12.95 -4.71 13.19
C GLU A 59 12.48 -5.55 11.99
N LEU A 60 12.66 -5.03 10.77
CA LEU A 60 12.16 -5.68 9.56
C LEU A 60 12.99 -6.90 9.15
N PHE A 61 14.31 -6.84 9.31
CA PHE A 61 15.24 -7.86 8.81
C PHE A 61 15.87 -8.72 9.91
N GLY A 62 15.77 -8.30 11.17
CA GLY A 62 16.47 -8.91 12.29
C GLY A 62 17.98 -8.60 12.29
N PRO A 63 18.73 -9.11 13.27
CA PRO A 63 20.17 -8.89 13.36
C PRO A 63 20.89 -9.47 12.13
N LEU A 64 21.90 -8.74 11.64
CA LEU A 64 22.77 -9.21 10.56
C LEU A 64 23.46 -10.53 10.96
N PRO A 65 23.64 -11.47 10.01
CA PRO A 65 24.28 -12.76 10.27
C PRO A 65 25.77 -12.64 10.63
#